data_AF-A0A0F7PSS3-F1
#
_entry.id   AF-A0A0F7PSS3-F1
#
_cell.length_a   1.000
_cell.length_b   1.000
_cell.length_c   1.000
_cell.angle_alpha   90.00
_cell.angle_beta   90.00
_cell.angle_gamma   90.00
#
_symmetry.space_group_name_H-M   'P 1'
#
loop_
_entity.id
_entity.type
_entity.pdbx_description
1 polymer ?
#
loop_
_entity_poly.entity_id
_entity_poly.type
_entity_poly.pdbx_seq_one_letter_code
_entity_poly.pdbx_strand_id
1 'polypeptide(L)'
;MRQEEEHKGYQIIGDVRNGKAQAVILSSGKPVGPRRFEADTVDAALAEAKAWVDASRGQTAQARRSPNIATAAEYEEYFRSVELADHERSMLAAHAANTILTAGKLSDAVGWQDYRGANRYYGELGMKIAKHFGLTPLSGNHADNVWTTVLAEGQEGEGGEFYRWTIHPEVVEGLAAAGVISRPTVASIIGKVFPDPFDTANPNIWLTSMWGFDALNWGFVGFTNEADRKWLLDQISPGCLLAVYVTDDSKRAPALHGKLAGFLQLNEQIGFAKDFMPGDAYARIEANSEESGRWNYAIGASRAWQIVDGAQPRIDLIAPETVGPSSGPGNMRQLIGRRGVRFAASEIANIRELPVIEVPCFGGRRTFNTTPQPLVRSVQTSSAVPRSSEPYTVQEDDGPKHLYMLQLDGDLSHFLGRPAAAVHSLSIIKVGYSGEPTARCYAFNKALPACAFHWHLLRIEDGNPPWANWKVAQVGEDAMKYQLQRLDAEPLGGEFFLATSGQIEHAWMRGRNAAMAANGIVISHPDLSLQEIAQRLRTA
;
A
#
# COMPACT_ATOMS: atom_id res chain seq x y z
N MET A 1 6.99 62.04 3.09
CA MET A 1 8.17 61.18 2.87
C MET A 1 7.68 59.74 2.83
N ARG A 2 8.04 58.97 1.80
CA ARG A 2 7.69 57.55 1.66
C ARG A 2 8.95 56.73 1.89
N GLN A 3 8.89 55.74 2.77
CA GLN A 3 9.96 54.79 3.05
C GLN A 3 9.45 53.39 2.74
N GLU A 4 10.32 52.55 2.19
CA GLU A 4 10.00 51.15 1.87
C GLU A 4 11.11 50.26 2.40
N GLU A 5 10.72 49.20 3.09
CA GLU A 5 11.65 48.24 3.66
C GLU A 5 11.15 46.80 3.46
N GLU A 6 12.08 45.87 3.21
CA GLU A 6 11.77 44.44 3.28
C GLU A 6 12.01 43.91 4.69
N HIS A 7 11.02 43.23 5.26
CA HIS A 7 11.13 42.59 6.56
C HIS A 7 10.49 41.20 6.53
N LYS A 8 11.31 40.15 6.68
CA LYS A 8 10.88 38.74 6.72
C LYS A 8 9.94 38.34 5.57
N GLY A 9 10.26 38.77 4.35
CA GLY A 9 9.47 38.45 3.15
C GLY A 9 8.25 39.35 2.92
N TYR A 10 8.01 40.34 3.78
CA TYR A 10 7.00 41.38 3.58
C TYR A 10 7.64 42.68 3.14
N GLN A 11 6.95 43.42 2.28
CA GLN A 11 7.29 44.80 1.98
C GLN A 11 6.49 45.71 2.92
N ILE A 12 7.18 46.50 3.74
CA ILE A 12 6.56 47.45 4.65
C ILE A 12 6.75 48.85 4.06
N ILE A 13 5.64 49.53 3.80
CA ILE A 13 5.64 50.88 3.22
C ILE A 13 5.14 51.87 4.26
N GLY A 14 6.01 52.79 4.65
CA GLY A 14 5.71 53.92 5.52
C GLY A 14 5.48 55.19 4.71
N ASP A 15 4.39 55.92 4.96
CA ASP A 15 4.15 57.25 4.38
C ASP A 15 3.46 58.20 5.38
N VAL A 16 3.26 59.46 4.97
CA VAL A 16 2.48 60.45 5.73
C VAL A 16 1.22 60.77 4.93
N ARG A 17 0.04 60.57 5.52
CA ARG A 17 -1.25 60.95 4.93
C ARG A 17 -2.10 61.73 5.92
N ASN A 18 -2.70 62.82 5.46
CA ASN A 18 -3.53 63.70 6.29
C ASN A 18 -2.85 64.14 7.60
N GLY A 19 -1.54 64.39 7.54
CA GLY A 19 -0.75 64.82 8.71
C GLY A 19 -0.37 63.71 9.70
N LYS A 20 -0.73 62.45 9.43
CA LYS A 20 -0.37 61.30 10.26
C LYS A 20 0.65 60.40 9.57
N ALA A 21 1.67 59.96 10.30
CA ALA A 21 2.57 58.93 9.80
C ALA A 21 1.91 57.57 9.93
N GLN A 22 2.06 56.74 8.92
CA GLN A 22 1.44 55.43 8.85
C GLN A 22 2.31 54.42 8.11
N ALA A 23 2.13 53.13 8.42
CA ALA A 23 2.76 52.02 7.71
C ALA A 23 1.74 50.96 7.30
N VAL A 24 2.01 50.30 6.18
CA VAL A 24 1.23 49.18 5.64
C VAL A 24 2.17 48.02 5.34
N ILE A 25 1.75 46.80 5.68
CA ILE A 25 2.48 45.57 5.38
C ILE A 25 1.87 44.96 4.12
N LEU A 26 2.71 44.63 3.15
CA LEU A 26 2.33 44.00 1.90
C LEU A 26 3.00 42.62 1.75
N SER A 27 2.21 41.63 1.33
CA SER A 27 2.68 40.32 0.85
C SER A 27 2.36 40.22 -0.64
N SER A 28 3.39 40.13 -1.48
CA SER A 28 3.28 40.22 -2.95
C SER A 28 2.36 41.37 -3.43
N GLY A 29 2.58 42.56 -2.87
CA GLY A 29 1.84 43.78 -3.22
C GLY A 29 0.41 43.86 -2.68
N LYS A 30 -0.07 42.87 -1.92
CA LYS A 30 -1.39 42.88 -1.28
C LYS A 30 -1.28 43.19 0.22
N PRO A 31 -2.14 44.06 0.79
CA PRO A 31 -2.12 44.34 2.23
C PRO A 31 -2.41 43.10 3.08
N VAL A 32 -1.61 42.90 4.12
CA VAL A 32 -1.79 41.83 5.12
C VAL A 32 -1.81 42.42 6.53
N GLY A 33 -2.61 41.83 7.42
CA GLY A 33 -2.74 42.27 8.81
C GLY A 33 -3.62 43.51 9.00
N PRO A 34 -3.42 44.28 10.09
CA PRO A 34 -4.10 45.55 10.33
C PRO A 34 -3.99 46.47 9.14
N ARG A 35 -5.07 47.18 8.82
CA ARG A 35 -5.12 48.03 7.62
C ARG A 35 -3.98 49.04 7.56
N ARG A 36 -3.62 49.63 8.71
CA ARG A 36 -2.53 50.61 8.88
C ARG A 36 -2.03 50.61 10.33
N PHE A 37 -0.75 50.86 10.50
CA PHE A 37 -0.13 51.22 11.78
C PHE A 37 0.05 52.73 11.78
N GLU A 38 -0.50 53.47 12.75
CA GLU A 38 -0.40 54.92 12.84
C GLU A 38 0.49 55.31 14.02
N ALA A 39 1.43 56.23 13.79
CA ALA A 39 2.32 56.74 14.83
C ALA A 39 2.68 58.21 14.58
N ASP A 40 3.43 58.81 15.51
CA ASP A 40 3.87 60.21 15.41
C ASP A 40 4.94 60.42 14.33
N THR A 41 5.67 59.36 13.96
CA THR A 41 6.73 59.39 12.94
C THR A 41 6.63 58.17 12.02
N VAL A 42 7.17 58.28 10.81
CA VAL A 42 7.21 57.16 9.84
C VAL A 42 8.02 55.99 10.40
N ASP A 43 9.15 56.28 11.05
CA ASP A 43 10.01 55.26 11.64
C ASP A 43 9.31 54.50 12.79
N ALA A 44 8.53 55.19 13.61
CA ALA A 44 7.72 54.55 14.66
C ALA A 44 6.62 53.66 14.05
N ALA A 45 5.93 54.11 13.01
CA ALA A 45 4.91 53.31 12.33
C ALA A 45 5.53 52.06 11.65
N LEU A 46 6.71 52.20 11.05
CA LEU A 46 7.48 51.08 10.47
C LEU A 46 7.92 50.09 11.56
N ALA A 47 8.41 50.57 12.71
CA ALA A 47 8.81 49.73 13.83
C ALA A 47 7.64 48.92 14.40
N GLU A 48 6.46 49.54 14.56
CA GLU A 48 5.24 48.85 14.98
C GLU A 48 4.79 47.80 13.97
N ALA A 49 4.84 48.12 12.67
CA ALA A 49 4.51 47.16 11.61
C ALA A 49 5.47 45.96 11.63
N LYS A 50 6.78 46.17 11.82
CA LYS A 50 7.78 45.08 11.96
C LYS A 50 7.53 44.24 13.22
N ALA A 51 7.25 44.88 14.35
CA ALA A 51 6.94 44.19 15.59
C ALA A 51 5.69 43.32 15.46
N TRP A 52 4.68 43.79 14.72
CA TRP A 52 3.50 43.01 14.40
C TRP A 52 3.82 41.80 13.51
N VAL A 53 4.64 41.97 12.47
CA VAL A 53 5.12 40.84 11.62
C VAL A 53 5.85 39.81 12.47
N ASP A 54 6.71 40.25 13.38
CA ASP A 54 7.48 39.39 14.26
C ASP A 54 6.59 38.60 15.24
N ALA A 55 5.63 39.29 15.86
CA ALA A 55 4.66 38.66 16.76
C ALA A 55 3.76 37.67 16.01
N SER A 56 3.26 38.05 14.82
CA SER A 56 2.43 37.19 13.98
C SER A 56 3.19 35.94 13.55
N ARG A 57 4.44 36.07 13.09
CA ARG A 57 5.28 34.91 12.75
C ARG A 57 5.64 34.06 13.96
N GLY A 58 5.85 34.67 15.12
CA GLY A 58 6.10 33.93 16.37
C GLY A 58 4.92 33.05 16.77
N GLN A 59 3.70 33.56 16.67
CA GLN A 59 2.48 32.80 16.93
C GLN A 59 2.28 31.68 15.90
N THR A 60 2.43 31.97 14.60
CA THR A 60 2.28 30.96 13.55
C THR A 60 3.34 29.86 13.66
N ALA A 61 4.59 30.21 13.99
CA ALA A 61 5.65 29.24 14.18
C ALA A 61 5.36 28.25 15.33
N GLN A 62 4.69 28.69 16.40
CA GLN A 62 4.25 27.81 17.49
C GLN A 62 3.10 26.88 17.08
N ALA A 63 2.32 27.25 16.08
CA ALA A 63 1.22 26.43 15.54
C ALA A 63 1.69 25.37 14.52
N ARG A 64 2.96 25.42 14.08
CA ARG A 64 3.51 24.43 13.15
C ARG A 64 3.63 23.07 13.83
N ARG A 65 3.24 22.01 13.12
CA ARG A 65 3.41 20.62 13.57
C ARG A 65 4.90 20.23 13.73
N SER A 66 5.78 20.82 12.92
CA SER A 66 7.23 20.61 12.96
C SER A 66 7.98 21.82 12.38
N PRO A 67 9.23 22.11 12.79
CA PRO A 67 10.00 23.26 12.29
C PRO A 67 10.22 23.31 10.76
N ASN A 68 10.15 22.16 10.09
CA ASN A 68 10.27 22.06 8.64
C ASN A 68 8.93 22.24 7.89
N ILE A 69 7.79 22.27 8.57
CA ILE A 69 6.45 22.22 7.95
C ILE A 69 5.73 23.54 8.24
N ALA A 70 5.34 24.27 7.19
CA ALA A 70 4.50 25.45 7.34
C ALA A 70 3.06 25.06 7.75
N THR A 71 2.32 25.99 8.33
CA THR A 71 0.87 25.80 8.54
C THR A 71 0.12 25.85 7.21
N ALA A 72 -1.12 25.34 7.18
CA ALA A 72 -1.98 25.42 5.99
C ALA A 72 -2.20 26.86 5.51
N ALA A 73 -2.34 27.81 6.45
CA ALA A 73 -2.48 29.23 6.15
C ALA A 73 -1.21 29.85 5.52
N GLU A 74 -0.02 29.43 5.97
CA GLU A 74 1.25 29.84 5.35
C GLU A 74 1.37 29.27 3.93
N TYR A 75 1.02 27.99 3.72
CA TYR A 75 0.98 27.45 2.36
C TYR A 75 -0.02 28.18 1.45
N GLU A 76 -1.23 28.47 1.93
CA GLU A 76 -2.22 29.27 1.20
C GLU A 76 -1.65 30.65 0.82
N GLU A 77 -1.03 31.35 1.77
CA GLU A 77 -0.40 32.65 1.54
C GLU A 77 0.64 32.54 0.43
N TYR A 78 1.55 31.58 0.51
CA TYR A 78 2.60 31.39 -0.48
C TYR A 78 2.02 31.10 -1.88
N PHE A 79 1.09 30.16 -1.99
CA PHE A 79 0.52 29.77 -3.28
C PHE A 79 -0.36 30.84 -3.92
N ARG A 80 -0.86 31.82 -3.15
CA ARG A 80 -1.56 33.00 -3.69
C ARG A 80 -0.63 34.15 -4.05
N SER A 81 0.53 34.21 -3.42
CA SER A 81 1.46 35.34 -3.51
C SER A 81 2.58 35.09 -4.53
N VAL A 82 2.88 33.83 -4.83
CA VAL A 82 3.91 33.42 -5.80
C VAL A 82 3.26 32.70 -6.97
N GLU A 83 3.62 33.11 -8.20
CA GLU A 83 3.23 32.38 -9.41
C GLU A 83 4.03 31.07 -9.51
N LEU A 84 3.33 29.95 -9.34
CA LEU A 84 3.92 28.62 -9.52
C LEU A 84 4.16 28.35 -10.99
N ALA A 85 5.35 27.83 -11.31
CA ALA A 85 5.62 27.33 -12.65
C ALA A 85 4.69 26.13 -12.97
N ASP A 86 4.41 25.91 -14.26
CA ASP A 86 3.49 24.85 -14.69
C ASP A 86 3.89 23.47 -14.17
N HIS A 87 5.18 23.15 -14.15
CA HIS A 87 5.70 21.89 -13.61
C HIS A 87 5.56 21.78 -12.08
N GLU A 88 5.76 22.87 -11.34
CA GLU A 88 5.53 22.91 -9.88
C GLU A 88 4.05 22.64 -9.59
N ARG A 89 3.16 23.31 -10.32
CA ARG A 89 1.70 23.13 -10.21
C ARG A 89 1.28 21.69 -10.53
N SER A 90 1.76 21.11 -11.63
CA SER A 90 1.43 19.74 -12.03
C SER A 90 1.92 18.70 -11.03
N MET A 91 3.15 18.85 -10.52
CA MET A 91 3.69 17.96 -9.47
C MET A 91 2.87 18.05 -8.18
N LEU A 92 2.57 19.26 -7.69
CA LEU A 92 1.77 19.46 -6.48
C LEU A 92 0.36 18.90 -6.64
N ALA A 93 -0.28 19.12 -7.78
CA ALA A 93 -1.61 18.60 -8.07
C ALA A 93 -1.63 17.06 -8.11
N ALA A 94 -0.64 16.45 -8.78
CA ALA A 94 -0.53 14.99 -8.84
C ALA A 94 -0.24 14.37 -7.47
N HIS A 95 0.66 15.00 -6.69
CA HIS A 95 1.02 14.52 -5.37
C HIS A 95 -0.11 14.67 -4.37
N ALA A 96 -0.81 15.81 -4.39
CA ALA A 96 -2.03 15.98 -3.66
C ALA A 96 -3.00 14.85 -4.02
N ALA A 97 -3.28 14.62 -5.31
CA ALA A 97 -4.21 13.58 -5.77
C ALA A 97 -3.87 12.15 -5.32
N ASN A 98 -2.60 11.83 -5.08
CA ASN A 98 -2.16 10.47 -4.82
C ASN A 98 -1.60 10.22 -3.43
N THR A 99 -1.52 11.25 -2.57
CA THR A 99 -0.96 11.28 -1.19
C THR A 99 0.50 10.80 -1.07
N ILE A 100 0.86 9.69 -1.69
CA ILE A 100 2.15 9.04 -1.69
C ILE A 100 2.62 8.86 -3.14
N LEU A 101 3.71 9.51 -3.54
CA LEU A 101 4.32 9.35 -4.86
C LEU A 101 5.83 9.13 -4.75
N THR A 102 6.39 8.45 -5.75
CA THR A 102 7.84 8.44 -5.97
C THR A 102 8.24 9.64 -6.83
N ALA A 103 9.52 10.00 -6.83
CA ALA A 103 10.05 11.02 -7.74
C ALA A 103 9.79 10.69 -9.23
N GLY A 104 9.76 9.40 -9.58
CA GLY A 104 9.38 8.94 -10.92
C GLY A 104 7.93 9.31 -11.26
N LYS A 105 6.98 8.96 -10.40
CA LYS A 105 5.56 9.30 -10.64
C LYS A 105 5.28 10.80 -10.68
N LEU A 106 6.03 11.59 -9.91
CA LEU A 106 5.99 13.05 -9.99
C LEU A 106 6.51 13.57 -11.33
N SER A 107 7.55 12.93 -11.88
CA SER A 107 8.10 13.27 -13.19
C SER A 107 7.14 12.90 -14.32
N ASP A 108 6.47 11.75 -14.21
CA ASP A 108 5.42 11.31 -15.15
C ASP A 108 4.29 12.34 -15.23
N ALA A 109 3.89 12.94 -14.09
CA ALA A 109 2.86 13.97 -14.04
C ALA A 109 3.21 15.25 -14.82
N VAL A 110 4.50 15.46 -15.11
CA VAL A 110 4.99 16.60 -15.90
C VAL A 110 5.42 16.15 -17.31
N GLY A 111 5.36 14.86 -17.62
CA GLY A 111 5.83 14.30 -18.90
C GLY A 111 7.35 14.25 -19.03
N TRP A 112 8.08 14.21 -17.90
CA TRP A 112 9.53 14.02 -17.91
C TRP A 112 9.90 12.53 -17.93
N GLN A 113 11.02 12.20 -18.58
CA GLN A 113 11.46 10.81 -18.75
C GLN A 113 12.29 10.27 -17.58
N ASP A 114 12.74 11.13 -16.67
CA ASP A 114 13.53 10.72 -15.50
C ASP A 114 13.09 11.43 -14.22
N TYR A 115 13.46 10.82 -13.09
CA TYR A 115 13.13 11.30 -11.75
C TYR A 115 13.97 12.50 -11.28
N ARG A 116 15.05 12.85 -12.02
CA ARG A 116 16.01 13.88 -11.59
C ARG A 116 15.37 15.27 -11.68
N GLY A 117 14.54 15.49 -12.69
CA GLY A 117 13.71 16.67 -12.82
C GLY A 117 12.85 16.89 -11.57
N ALA A 118 12.04 15.90 -11.18
CA ALA A 118 11.19 16.02 -9.99
C ALA A 118 12.02 16.27 -8.72
N ASN A 119 13.10 15.52 -8.48
CA ASN A 119 13.97 15.74 -7.31
C ASN A 119 14.47 17.18 -7.22
N ARG A 120 14.95 17.73 -8.34
CA ARG A 120 15.50 19.08 -8.39
C ARG A 120 14.40 20.13 -8.15
N TYR A 121 13.35 20.13 -8.95
CA TYR A 121 12.37 21.21 -8.95
C TYR A 121 11.43 21.14 -7.73
N TYR A 122 11.12 19.94 -7.25
CA TYR A 122 10.34 19.76 -6.03
C TYR A 122 11.14 20.20 -4.79
N GLY A 123 12.44 19.90 -4.75
CA GLY A 123 13.34 20.41 -3.71
C GLY A 123 13.54 21.93 -3.79
N GLU A 124 13.68 22.50 -4.98
CA GLU A 124 13.80 23.94 -5.18
C GLU A 124 12.56 24.70 -4.68
N LEU A 125 11.36 24.18 -4.97
CA LEU A 125 10.12 24.73 -4.43
C LEU A 125 10.10 24.69 -2.89
N GLY A 126 10.46 23.54 -2.30
CA GLY A 126 10.59 23.42 -0.84
C GLY A 126 11.57 24.44 -0.24
N MET A 127 12.69 24.70 -0.92
CA MET A 127 13.66 25.72 -0.52
C MET A 127 13.08 27.13 -0.59
N LYS A 128 12.35 27.48 -1.65
CA LYS A 128 11.72 28.80 -1.79
C LYS A 128 10.74 29.06 -0.64
N ILE A 129 9.90 28.08 -0.34
CA ILE A 129 8.92 28.14 0.76
C ILE A 129 9.64 28.24 2.12
N ALA A 130 10.65 27.40 2.35
CA ALA A 130 11.41 27.43 3.59
C ALA A 130 12.08 28.77 3.85
N LYS A 131 12.69 29.37 2.82
CA LYS A 131 13.26 30.72 2.93
C LYS A 131 12.19 31.77 3.20
N HIS A 132 11.03 31.66 2.55
CA HIS A 132 9.94 32.60 2.72
C HIS A 132 9.41 32.62 4.16
N PHE A 133 9.24 31.46 4.81
CA PHE A 133 8.67 31.36 6.16
C PHE A 133 9.69 31.15 7.29
N GLY A 134 10.98 31.04 6.96
CA GLY A 134 12.03 30.69 7.93
C GLY A 134 11.85 29.28 8.50
N LEU A 135 11.58 28.30 7.63
CA LEU A 135 11.49 26.89 8.01
C LEU A 135 12.88 26.25 8.02
N THR A 136 13.06 25.27 8.90
CA THR A 136 14.31 24.51 9.00
C THR A 136 14.09 23.14 8.37
N PRO A 137 14.59 22.84 7.16
CA PRO A 137 14.44 21.51 6.56
C PRO A 137 15.18 20.46 7.41
N LEU A 138 14.80 19.19 7.25
CA LEU A 138 15.53 18.11 7.93
C LEU A 138 16.86 17.84 7.21
N SER A 139 17.85 17.41 7.97
CA SER A 139 19.10 16.88 7.42
C SER A 139 18.92 15.40 7.03
N GLY A 140 19.57 14.99 5.95
CA GLY A 140 19.57 13.61 5.48
C GLY A 140 20.98 13.02 5.46
N ASN A 141 21.08 11.73 5.20
CA ASN A 141 22.36 10.99 5.16
C ASN A 141 23.36 11.54 4.11
N HIS A 142 22.87 12.28 3.12
CA HIS A 142 23.66 12.75 1.97
C HIS A 142 23.61 14.27 1.75
N ALA A 143 22.88 15.01 2.58
CA ALA A 143 22.76 16.47 2.46
C ALA A 143 22.34 17.09 3.79
N ASP A 144 22.97 18.20 4.14
CA ASP A 144 22.66 18.94 5.37
C ASP A 144 21.23 19.51 5.37
N ASN A 145 20.66 19.76 4.18
CA ASN A 145 19.33 20.30 4.00
C ASN A 145 18.55 19.52 2.92
N VAL A 146 17.57 18.72 3.33
CA VAL A 146 16.68 17.98 2.43
C VAL A 146 15.41 18.80 2.20
N TRP A 147 15.46 19.74 1.27
CA TRP A 147 14.37 20.73 1.07
C TRP A 147 13.01 20.13 0.73
N THR A 148 12.94 18.91 0.18
CA THR A 148 11.68 18.21 -0.08
C THR A 148 10.90 17.93 1.21
N THR A 149 11.56 17.89 2.38
CA THR A 149 10.91 17.65 3.69
C THR A 149 9.94 18.76 4.07
N VAL A 150 10.06 19.92 3.43
CA VAL A 150 9.12 21.03 3.58
C VAL A 150 7.77 20.66 3.01
N LEU A 151 7.73 19.95 1.88
CA LEU A 151 6.50 19.62 1.16
C LEU A 151 5.95 18.24 1.50
N ALA A 152 6.81 17.29 1.85
CA ALA A 152 6.44 15.90 2.03
C ALA A 152 7.36 15.17 3.03
N GLU A 153 6.86 14.12 3.66
CA GLU A 153 7.68 13.18 4.43
C GLU A 153 8.20 12.07 3.53
N GLY A 154 9.46 11.67 3.71
CA GLY A 154 10.11 10.67 2.87
C GLY A 154 10.36 9.35 3.58
N GLN A 155 10.13 8.23 2.88
CA GLN A 155 10.38 6.89 3.38
C GLN A 155 11.10 6.04 2.31
N GLU A 156 12.06 5.22 2.72
CA GLU A 156 12.63 4.20 1.85
C GLU A 156 11.55 3.21 1.40
N GLY A 157 11.59 2.81 0.12
CA GLY A 157 10.70 1.78 -0.38
C GLY A 157 11.13 0.40 0.13
N GLU A 158 10.19 -0.43 0.55
CA GLU A 158 10.48 -1.83 0.88
C GLU A 158 10.95 -2.60 -0.36
N GLY A 159 11.90 -3.53 -0.19
CA GLY A 159 12.27 -4.49 -1.23
C GLY A 159 12.98 -3.89 -2.46
N GLY A 160 13.67 -2.76 -2.31
CA GLY A 160 14.34 -2.08 -3.44
C GLY A 160 13.43 -1.16 -4.25
N GLU A 161 12.20 -0.90 -3.77
CA GLU A 161 11.35 0.12 -4.36
C GLU A 161 11.93 1.53 -4.21
N PHE A 162 11.61 2.42 -5.16
CA PHE A 162 12.05 3.81 -5.12
C PHE A 162 11.55 4.54 -3.87
N TYR A 163 12.34 5.50 -3.41
CA TYR A 163 12.01 6.39 -2.31
C TYR A 163 10.63 7.03 -2.51
N ARG A 164 9.77 6.95 -1.49
CA ARG A 164 8.39 7.42 -1.53
C ARG A 164 8.28 8.71 -0.72
N TRP A 165 7.52 9.66 -1.25
CA TRP A 165 7.16 10.88 -0.55
C TRP A 165 5.67 10.87 -0.26
N THR A 166 5.32 11.23 0.96
CA THR A 166 3.95 11.45 1.43
C THR A 166 3.75 12.95 1.60
N ILE A 167 2.90 13.58 0.79
CA ILE A 167 2.66 15.03 0.88
C ILE A 167 2.08 15.40 2.25
N HIS A 168 2.53 16.52 2.82
CA HIS A 168 1.98 17.00 4.09
C HIS A 168 0.53 17.46 3.89
N PRO A 169 -0.39 17.13 4.82
CA PRO A 169 -1.78 17.57 4.73
C PRO A 169 -1.89 19.10 4.69
N GLU A 170 -1.01 19.82 5.40
CA GLU A 170 -0.98 21.28 5.41
C GLU A 170 -0.73 21.87 4.00
N VAL A 171 0.08 21.19 3.17
CA VAL A 171 0.32 21.60 1.78
C VAL A 171 -0.95 21.44 0.95
N VAL A 172 -1.65 20.32 1.11
CA VAL A 172 -2.90 20.04 0.39
C VAL A 172 -3.97 21.05 0.75
N GLU A 173 -4.14 21.36 2.04
CA GLU A 173 -5.06 22.40 2.52
C GLU A 173 -4.71 23.77 1.93
N GLY A 174 -3.43 24.14 1.96
CA GLY A 174 -2.96 25.41 1.39
C GLY A 174 -3.22 25.52 -0.11
N LEU A 175 -2.97 24.45 -0.88
CA LEU A 175 -3.25 24.38 -2.32
C LEU A 175 -4.75 24.56 -2.60
N ALA A 176 -5.60 23.92 -1.79
CA ALA A 176 -7.06 24.02 -1.89
C ALA A 176 -7.54 25.45 -1.66
N ALA A 177 -7.06 26.06 -0.57
CA ALA A 177 -7.45 27.39 -0.14
C ALA A 177 -6.94 28.44 -1.14
N ALA A 178 -5.76 28.24 -1.71
CA ALA A 178 -5.23 29.07 -2.78
C ALA A 178 -5.93 28.89 -4.14
N GLY A 179 -6.79 27.87 -4.30
CA GLY A 179 -7.46 27.56 -5.56
C GLY A 179 -6.53 26.94 -6.62
N VAL A 180 -5.39 26.39 -6.19
CA VAL A 180 -4.44 25.67 -7.08
C VAL A 180 -5.00 24.30 -7.45
N ILE A 181 -5.70 23.65 -6.52
CA ILE A 181 -6.45 22.41 -6.72
C ILE A 181 -7.90 22.57 -6.27
N SER A 182 -8.80 21.74 -6.78
CA SER A 182 -10.23 21.86 -6.45
C SER A 182 -10.55 21.36 -5.04
N ARG A 183 -11.47 22.03 -4.33
CA ARG A 183 -11.95 21.57 -3.00
C ARG A 183 -12.55 20.14 -3.02
N PRO A 184 -13.26 19.69 -4.07
CA PRO A 184 -13.67 18.28 -4.20
C PRO A 184 -12.50 17.31 -4.22
N THR A 185 -11.39 17.66 -4.90
CA THR A 185 -10.13 16.91 -4.87
C THR A 185 -9.58 16.87 -3.45
N VAL A 186 -9.67 17.97 -2.72
CA VAL A 186 -9.16 18.08 -1.35
C VAL A 186 -10.01 17.29 -0.35
N ALA A 187 -11.34 17.22 -0.53
CA ALA A 187 -12.20 16.33 0.25
C ALA A 187 -11.89 14.84 -0.02
N SER A 188 -11.48 14.48 -1.25
CA SER A 188 -11.03 13.12 -1.56
C SER A 188 -9.58 12.82 -1.10
N ILE A 189 -8.77 13.85 -0.85
CA ILE A 189 -7.34 13.73 -0.46
C ILE A 189 -7.12 13.87 1.04
N ILE A 190 -7.69 14.90 1.66
CA ILE A 190 -7.66 15.15 3.11
C ILE A 190 -8.60 14.15 3.83
N GLY A 191 -9.64 13.71 3.15
CA GLY A 191 -10.53 12.63 3.57
C GLY A 191 -9.99 11.23 3.31
N LYS A 192 -8.82 10.89 3.89
CA LYS A 192 -8.67 9.56 4.51
C LYS A 192 -8.88 9.60 6.02
N VAL A 193 -9.31 10.74 6.57
CA VAL A 193 -10.25 10.71 7.70
C VAL A 193 -11.60 10.39 7.09
N PHE A 194 -11.88 9.10 6.93
CA PHE A 194 -13.25 8.69 6.67
C PHE A 194 -14.11 9.25 7.81
N PRO A 195 -15.32 9.80 7.53
CA PRO A 195 -16.24 10.13 8.60
C PRO A 195 -16.33 8.93 9.54
N ASP A 196 -16.27 9.16 10.85
CA ASP A 196 -16.27 8.09 11.84
C ASP A 196 -17.40 7.12 11.49
N PRO A 197 -17.10 5.87 11.07
CA PRO A 197 -18.15 4.96 10.64
C PRO A 197 -19.14 4.69 11.77
N PHE A 198 -18.74 4.94 13.02
CA PHE A 198 -19.57 4.85 14.20
C PHE A 198 -20.32 6.14 14.58
N ASP A 199 -20.39 7.14 13.70
CA ASP A 199 -21.28 8.29 13.88
C ASP A 199 -22.74 7.81 13.92
N THR A 200 -23.36 7.88 15.10
CA THR A 200 -24.71 7.40 15.33
C THR A 200 -25.77 8.19 14.58
N ALA A 201 -25.48 9.42 14.15
CA ALA A 201 -26.42 10.23 13.37
C ALA A 201 -26.54 9.74 11.92
N ASN A 202 -25.46 9.19 11.36
CA ASN A 202 -25.44 8.60 10.02
C ASN A 202 -24.39 7.49 9.93
N PRO A 203 -24.66 6.31 10.50
CA PRO A 203 -23.68 5.26 10.57
C PRO A 203 -23.37 4.68 9.20
N ASN A 204 -22.08 4.61 8.89
CA ASN A 204 -21.59 4.04 7.64
C ASN A 204 -21.12 2.60 7.85
N ILE A 205 -21.93 1.82 8.59
CA ILE A 205 -21.68 0.42 8.89
C ILE A 205 -22.81 -0.42 8.31
N TRP A 206 -22.43 -1.41 7.52
CA TRP A 206 -23.31 -2.28 6.78
C TRP A 206 -23.07 -3.73 7.18
N LEU A 207 -24.10 -4.54 7.16
CA LEU A 207 -24.06 -5.97 7.40
C LEU A 207 -24.16 -6.71 6.08
N THR A 208 -23.31 -7.70 5.85
CA THR A 208 -23.45 -8.69 4.78
C THR A 208 -23.25 -10.11 5.33
N SER A 209 -23.59 -11.11 4.51
CA SER A 209 -23.36 -12.51 4.83
C SER A 209 -22.46 -13.16 3.78
N MET A 210 -21.52 -13.98 4.25
CA MET A 210 -20.57 -14.69 3.39
C MET A 210 -20.42 -16.14 3.87
N TRP A 211 -19.82 -16.99 3.04
CA TRP A 211 -19.53 -18.37 3.44
C TRP A 211 -18.31 -18.51 4.35
N GLY A 212 -17.54 -17.45 4.55
CA GLY A 212 -16.41 -17.45 5.46
C GLY A 212 -15.84 -16.04 5.56
N PHE A 213 -14.72 -15.91 6.28
CA PHE A 213 -13.99 -14.66 6.37
C PHE A 213 -12.50 -14.95 6.20
N ASP A 214 -11.99 -14.67 5.00
CA ASP A 214 -10.59 -14.83 4.63
C ASP A 214 -10.20 -13.65 3.75
N ALA A 215 -9.89 -12.51 4.37
CA ALA A 215 -9.61 -11.28 3.64
C ALA A 215 -8.33 -11.35 2.78
N LEU A 216 -7.42 -12.28 3.07
CA LEU A 216 -6.19 -12.48 2.31
C LEU A 216 -6.46 -13.16 0.96
N ASN A 217 -7.43 -14.08 0.91
CA ASN A 217 -7.85 -14.73 -0.35
C ASN A 217 -9.15 -14.14 -0.92
N TRP A 218 -9.81 -13.25 -0.18
CA TRP A 218 -11.10 -12.65 -0.53
C TRP A 218 -11.14 -11.18 -0.10
N GLY A 219 -10.31 -10.34 -0.72
CA GLY A 219 -10.15 -8.92 -0.37
C GLY A 219 -11.24 -8.00 -0.91
N PHE A 220 -12.48 -8.48 -1.02
CA PHE A 220 -13.60 -7.74 -1.63
C PHE A 220 -14.95 -8.21 -1.10
N VAL A 221 -16.00 -7.42 -1.34
CA VAL A 221 -17.39 -7.90 -1.28
C VAL A 221 -17.89 -8.20 -2.69
N GLY A 222 -18.41 -9.41 -2.89
CA GLY A 222 -18.80 -9.92 -4.20
C GLY A 222 -20.33 -10.03 -4.36
N PHE A 223 -20.80 -9.74 -5.57
CA PHE A 223 -22.20 -9.74 -5.97
C PHE A 223 -22.40 -10.62 -7.20
N THR A 224 -23.48 -11.40 -7.20
CA THR A 224 -23.81 -12.23 -8.38
C THR A 224 -24.31 -11.36 -9.52
N ASN A 225 -25.03 -10.27 -9.22
CA ASN A 225 -25.56 -9.34 -10.21
C ASN A 225 -24.93 -7.96 -10.05
N GLU A 226 -24.57 -7.33 -11.17
CA GLU A 226 -24.02 -5.97 -11.16
C GLU A 226 -25.00 -4.93 -10.58
N ALA A 227 -26.29 -5.11 -10.81
CA ALA A 227 -27.31 -4.22 -10.28
C ALA A 227 -27.32 -4.17 -8.74
N ASP A 228 -26.98 -5.30 -8.09
CA ASP A 228 -26.92 -5.39 -6.63
C ASP A 228 -25.64 -4.67 -6.11
N ARG A 229 -24.51 -4.80 -6.81
CA ARG A 229 -23.29 -4.02 -6.55
C ARG A 229 -23.54 -2.52 -6.68
N LYS A 230 -24.15 -2.10 -7.80
CA LYS A 230 -24.45 -0.69 -8.08
C LYS A 230 -25.36 -0.11 -7.02
N TRP A 231 -26.39 -0.85 -6.62
CA TRP A 231 -27.27 -0.44 -5.54
C TRP A 231 -26.48 -0.16 -4.25
N LEU A 232 -25.58 -1.05 -3.82
CA LEU A 232 -24.81 -0.81 -2.60
C LEU A 232 -23.91 0.43 -2.74
N LEU A 233 -23.23 0.59 -3.87
CA LEU A 233 -22.39 1.76 -4.15
C LEU A 233 -23.17 3.08 -4.05
N ASP A 234 -24.43 3.09 -4.51
CA ASP A 234 -25.31 4.27 -4.40
C ASP A 234 -25.76 4.55 -2.95
N GLN A 235 -25.60 3.61 -2.01
CA GLN A 235 -26.03 3.74 -0.62
C GLN A 235 -24.90 3.97 0.39
N ILE A 236 -23.68 3.56 0.08
CA ILE A 236 -22.52 3.67 0.97
C ILE A 236 -21.80 5.01 0.75
N SER A 237 -21.06 5.44 1.76
CA SER A 237 -20.12 6.57 1.64
C SER A 237 -18.67 6.07 1.77
N PRO A 238 -17.67 6.86 1.34
CA PRO A 238 -16.27 6.47 1.45
C PRO A 238 -15.91 6.03 2.88
N GLY A 239 -15.15 4.94 3.01
CA GLY A 239 -14.74 4.40 4.30
C GLY A 239 -15.76 3.49 4.99
N CYS A 240 -16.82 3.11 4.28
CA CYS A 240 -17.83 2.17 4.74
C CYS A 240 -17.20 0.92 5.36
N LEU A 241 -17.65 0.58 6.57
CA LEU A 241 -17.32 -0.68 7.22
C LEU A 241 -18.41 -1.70 6.94
N LEU A 242 -18.03 -2.82 6.34
CA LEU A 242 -18.91 -3.94 6.08
C LEU A 242 -18.63 -5.05 7.10
N ALA A 243 -19.53 -5.23 8.06
CA ALA A 243 -19.51 -6.35 8.97
C ALA A 243 -19.97 -7.62 8.25
N VAL A 244 -19.21 -8.70 8.42
CA VAL A 244 -19.43 -9.98 7.75
C VAL A 244 -19.80 -11.03 8.78
N TYR A 245 -21.00 -11.60 8.65
CA TYR A 245 -21.38 -12.80 9.38
C TYR A 245 -21.39 -14.02 8.46
N VAL A 246 -21.14 -15.20 9.03
CA VAL A 246 -21.11 -16.44 8.25
C VAL A 246 -22.50 -17.07 8.19
N THR A 247 -22.96 -17.42 6.99
CA THR A 247 -24.28 -18.04 6.79
C THR A 247 -24.36 -19.43 7.44
N ASP A 248 -25.56 -19.80 7.91
CA ASP A 248 -25.80 -21.08 8.58
C ASP A 248 -25.66 -22.31 7.66
N ASP A 249 -25.67 -22.10 6.34
CA ASP A 249 -25.51 -23.14 5.31
C ASP A 249 -24.06 -23.28 4.80
N SER A 250 -23.12 -22.48 5.33
CA SER A 250 -21.74 -22.51 4.85
C SER A 250 -21.03 -23.82 5.19
N LYS A 251 -20.44 -24.47 4.20
CA LYS A 251 -19.54 -25.62 4.42
C LYS A 251 -18.11 -25.21 4.79
N ARG A 252 -17.73 -23.94 4.55
CA ARG A 252 -16.34 -23.46 4.69
C ARG A 252 -15.94 -23.14 6.13
N ALA A 253 -16.88 -22.59 6.92
CA ALA A 253 -16.60 -22.19 8.30
C ALA A 253 -17.76 -22.54 9.26
N PRO A 254 -18.04 -23.84 9.51
CA PRO A 254 -19.16 -24.26 10.37
C PRO A 254 -19.12 -23.68 11.80
N ALA A 255 -17.92 -23.49 12.36
CA ALA A 255 -17.75 -22.93 13.70
C ALA A 255 -18.23 -21.47 13.83
N LEU A 256 -18.37 -20.77 12.69
CA LEU A 256 -18.79 -19.37 12.60
C LEU A 256 -20.25 -19.20 12.17
N HIS A 257 -21.02 -20.28 11.98
CA HIS A 257 -22.43 -20.20 11.58
C HIS A 257 -23.26 -19.23 12.43
N GLY A 258 -23.85 -18.25 11.75
CA GLY A 258 -24.67 -17.21 12.35
C GLY A 258 -23.89 -16.25 13.25
N LYS A 259 -22.55 -16.27 13.22
CA LYS A 259 -21.68 -15.39 13.99
C LYS A 259 -21.04 -14.32 13.13
N LEU A 260 -20.82 -13.16 13.72
CA LEU A 260 -20.03 -12.09 13.12
C LEU A 260 -18.55 -12.48 13.15
N ALA A 261 -17.94 -12.61 11.98
CA ALA A 261 -16.56 -13.09 11.82
C ALA A 261 -15.54 -11.94 11.73
N GLY A 262 -15.93 -10.83 11.10
CA GLY A 262 -15.00 -9.72 10.89
C GLY A 262 -15.63 -8.53 10.17
N PHE A 263 -14.77 -7.62 9.75
CA PHE A 263 -15.12 -6.36 9.11
C PHE A 263 -14.21 -6.10 7.92
N LEU A 264 -14.76 -5.56 6.83
CA LEU A 264 -14.02 -5.05 5.68
C LEU A 264 -14.22 -3.53 5.59
N GLN A 265 -13.16 -2.76 5.43
CA GLN A 265 -13.29 -1.36 5.00
C GLN A 265 -13.26 -1.32 3.48
N LEU A 266 -14.41 -1.00 2.88
CA LEU A 266 -14.53 -0.94 1.43
C LEU A 266 -13.78 0.26 0.86
N ASN A 267 -13.19 0.07 -0.31
CA ASN A 267 -12.67 1.13 -1.15
C ASN A 267 -13.61 1.34 -2.36
N GLU A 268 -13.38 2.38 -3.14
CA GLU A 268 -14.20 2.70 -4.33
C GLU A 268 -13.79 1.90 -5.58
N GLN A 269 -12.84 0.96 -5.45
CA GLN A 269 -12.38 0.18 -6.60
C GLN A 269 -13.43 -0.87 -6.95
N ILE A 270 -13.93 -0.78 -8.18
CA ILE A 270 -14.86 -1.73 -8.77
C ILE A 270 -14.14 -2.63 -9.77
N GLY A 271 -14.55 -3.88 -9.86
CA GLY A 271 -13.96 -4.84 -10.79
C GLY A 271 -14.66 -6.18 -10.73
N PHE A 272 -13.94 -7.23 -11.11
CA PHE A 272 -14.39 -8.61 -10.98
C PHE A 272 -13.67 -9.32 -9.83
N ALA A 273 -14.24 -10.44 -9.36
CA ALA A 273 -13.67 -11.22 -8.26
C ALA A 273 -12.18 -11.52 -8.46
N LYS A 274 -11.79 -11.95 -9.68
CA LYS A 274 -10.41 -12.24 -10.08
C LYS A 274 -9.43 -11.06 -9.93
N ASP A 275 -9.92 -9.82 -9.89
CA ASP A 275 -9.10 -8.62 -9.74
C ASP A 275 -8.74 -8.38 -8.26
N PHE A 276 -9.49 -8.99 -7.33
CA PHE A 276 -9.36 -8.79 -5.88
C PHE A 276 -9.12 -10.08 -5.10
N MET A 277 -8.59 -11.11 -5.77
CA MET A 277 -8.14 -12.32 -5.11
C MET A 277 -6.95 -12.97 -5.82
N PRO A 278 -6.19 -13.84 -5.13
CA PRO A 278 -5.13 -14.63 -5.76
C PRO A 278 -5.67 -15.50 -6.90
N GLY A 279 -4.85 -15.70 -7.94
CA GLY A 279 -5.26 -16.43 -9.14
C GLY A 279 -5.60 -17.90 -8.87
N ASP A 280 -4.91 -18.54 -7.92
CA ASP A 280 -5.17 -19.90 -7.47
C ASP A 280 -6.48 -19.99 -6.67
N ALA A 281 -6.77 -19.00 -5.82
CA ALA A 281 -8.03 -18.89 -5.09
C ALA A 281 -9.21 -18.72 -6.05
N TYR A 282 -9.06 -17.88 -7.07
CA TYR A 282 -10.06 -17.73 -8.13
C TYR A 282 -10.26 -19.03 -8.92
N ALA A 283 -9.17 -19.70 -9.31
CA ALA A 283 -9.24 -20.96 -10.04
C ALA A 283 -9.96 -22.07 -9.24
N ARG A 284 -9.78 -22.13 -7.92
CA ARG A 284 -10.50 -23.07 -7.04
C ARG A 284 -12.02 -22.84 -7.03
N ILE A 285 -12.44 -21.57 -7.06
CA ILE A 285 -13.86 -21.19 -7.10
C ILE A 285 -14.47 -21.58 -8.45
N GLU A 286 -13.79 -21.26 -9.54
CA GLU A 286 -14.26 -21.61 -10.89
C GLU A 286 -14.27 -23.12 -11.16
N ALA A 287 -13.40 -23.89 -10.50
CA ALA A 287 -13.43 -25.35 -10.54
C ALA A 287 -14.62 -25.96 -9.78
N ASN A 288 -15.25 -25.20 -8.87
CA ASN A 288 -16.40 -25.66 -8.10
C ASN A 288 -17.71 -25.28 -8.82
N SER A 289 -18.44 -26.28 -9.31
CA SER A 289 -19.70 -26.06 -10.05
C SER A 289 -20.80 -25.34 -9.26
N GLU A 290 -20.77 -25.37 -7.92
CA GLU A 290 -21.75 -24.64 -7.09
C GLU A 290 -21.41 -23.13 -6.94
N GLU A 291 -20.17 -22.76 -7.22
CA GLU A 291 -19.62 -21.42 -6.98
C GLU A 291 -19.18 -20.69 -8.26
N SER A 292 -18.84 -21.42 -9.32
CA SER A 292 -18.40 -20.85 -10.60
C SER A 292 -19.39 -19.79 -11.11
N GLY A 293 -18.85 -18.63 -11.49
CA GLY A 293 -19.63 -17.49 -11.96
C GLY A 293 -20.44 -16.74 -10.89
N ARG A 294 -20.45 -17.18 -9.63
CA ARG A 294 -21.13 -16.46 -8.53
C ARG A 294 -20.22 -15.39 -7.94
N TRP A 295 -20.84 -14.33 -7.41
CA TRP A 295 -20.15 -13.21 -6.75
C TRP A 295 -19.09 -12.50 -7.60
N ASN A 296 -19.21 -12.58 -8.93
CA ASN A 296 -18.17 -12.11 -9.83
C ASN A 296 -18.04 -10.58 -9.86
N TYR A 297 -19.10 -9.81 -9.58
CA TYR A 297 -19.00 -8.34 -9.52
C TYR A 297 -18.49 -7.92 -8.15
N ALA A 298 -17.37 -7.21 -8.08
CA ALA A 298 -16.68 -6.94 -6.82
C ALA A 298 -16.55 -5.45 -6.51
N ILE A 299 -16.50 -5.14 -5.21
CA ILE A 299 -16.03 -3.88 -4.62
C ILE A 299 -14.85 -4.23 -3.71
N GLY A 300 -13.68 -3.65 -3.97
CA GLY A 300 -12.45 -3.94 -3.23
C GLY A 300 -12.50 -3.48 -1.78
N ALA A 301 -11.70 -4.13 -0.92
CA ALA A 301 -11.48 -3.72 0.46
C ALA A 301 -10.05 -3.21 0.65
N SER A 302 -9.89 -2.10 1.36
CA SER A 302 -8.58 -1.52 1.68
C SER A 302 -7.96 -2.07 2.97
N ARG A 303 -8.81 -2.50 3.92
CA ARG A 303 -8.42 -3.03 5.24
C ARG A 303 -9.42 -4.08 5.67
N ALA A 304 -8.99 -4.99 6.53
CA ALA A 304 -9.83 -6.02 7.11
C ALA A 304 -9.51 -6.24 8.58
N TRP A 305 -10.52 -6.59 9.36
CA TRP A 305 -10.37 -6.94 10.76
C TRP A 305 -11.08 -8.25 11.05
N GLN A 306 -10.39 -9.17 11.70
CA GLN A 306 -10.98 -10.41 12.20
C GLN A 306 -11.32 -10.24 13.68
N ILE A 307 -12.52 -10.65 14.08
CA ILE A 307 -12.88 -10.74 15.50
C ILE A 307 -12.10 -11.91 16.10
N VAL A 308 -11.48 -11.69 17.26
CA VAL A 308 -10.66 -12.68 17.95
C VAL A 308 -11.43 -13.99 18.16
N ASP A 309 -10.75 -15.11 17.97
CA ASP A 309 -11.31 -16.45 18.16
C ASP A 309 -11.92 -16.64 19.55
N GLY A 310 -13.17 -17.10 19.57
CA GLY A 310 -13.97 -17.25 20.79
C GLY A 310 -14.77 -16.00 21.17
N ALA A 311 -14.45 -14.83 20.62
CA ALA A 311 -15.17 -13.59 20.86
C ALA A 311 -16.22 -13.27 19.78
N GLN A 312 -16.41 -14.13 18.77
CA GLN A 312 -17.37 -13.91 17.69
C GLN A 312 -18.83 -14.05 18.18
N PRO A 313 -19.62 -12.96 18.25
CA PRO A 313 -20.98 -13.00 18.76
C PRO A 313 -21.95 -13.55 17.71
N ARG A 314 -23.07 -14.13 18.15
CA ARG A 314 -24.19 -14.46 17.25
C ARG A 314 -24.83 -13.17 16.72
N ILE A 315 -25.05 -13.10 15.42
CA ILE A 315 -25.58 -11.91 14.76
C ILE A 315 -26.99 -11.55 15.28
N ASP A 316 -27.81 -12.55 15.61
CA ASP A 316 -29.15 -12.37 16.17
C ASP A 316 -29.16 -11.69 17.55
N LEU A 317 -28.02 -11.72 18.26
CA LEU A 317 -27.90 -11.10 19.59
C LEU A 317 -27.36 -9.67 19.51
N ILE A 318 -26.50 -9.38 18.53
CA ILE A 318 -25.89 -8.05 18.38
C ILE A 318 -26.64 -7.14 17.42
N ALA A 319 -27.41 -7.70 16.49
CA ALA A 319 -28.13 -6.97 15.46
C ALA A 319 -29.58 -7.50 15.23
N PRO A 320 -30.40 -7.70 16.30
CA PRO A 320 -31.75 -8.25 16.18
C PRO A 320 -32.71 -7.42 15.31
N GLU A 321 -32.60 -6.09 15.32
CA GLU A 321 -33.39 -5.17 14.49
C GLU A 321 -32.93 -5.22 13.03
N THR A 322 -31.62 -5.22 12.77
CA THR A 322 -31.09 -5.29 11.39
C THR A 322 -31.38 -6.65 10.73
N VAL A 323 -31.27 -7.76 11.46
CA VAL A 323 -31.52 -9.11 10.91
C VAL A 323 -33.01 -9.45 10.86
N GLY A 324 -33.78 -8.96 11.82
CA GLY A 324 -35.18 -9.31 12.00
C GLY A 324 -35.38 -10.77 12.47
N PRO A 325 -36.63 -11.26 12.48
CA PRO A 325 -36.93 -12.62 12.91
C PRO A 325 -36.28 -13.68 12.02
N SER A 326 -35.97 -14.84 12.59
CA SER A 326 -35.37 -15.98 11.85
C SER A 326 -36.28 -16.59 10.79
N SER A 327 -37.59 -16.31 10.84
CA SER A 327 -38.58 -16.74 9.85
C SER A 327 -39.75 -15.77 9.79
N GLY A 328 -40.42 -15.68 8.64
CA GLY A 328 -41.63 -14.88 8.46
C GLY A 328 -41.37 -13.42 8.03
N PRO A 329 -42.42 -12.58 8.05
CA PRO A 329 -42.33 -11.18 7.66
C PRO A 329 -41.27 -10.42 8.46
N GLY A 330 -40.44 -9.64 7.79
CA GLY A 330 -39.36 -8.86 8.41
C GLY A 330 -38.02 -9.59 8.52
N ASN A 331 -37.91 -10.86 8.13
CA ASN A 331 -36.61 -11.55 8.01
C ASN A 331 -35.76 -10.91 6.89
N MET A 332 -34.60 -10.37 7.24
CA MET A 332 -33.73 -9.64 6.32
C MET A 332 -32.57 -10.48 5.75
N ARG A 333 -32.40 -11.75 6.14
CA ARG A 333 -31.21 -12.56 5.85
C ARG A 333 -30.91 -12.72 4.35
N GLN A 334 -31.95 -12.90 3.53
CA GLN A 334 -31.79 -12.95 2.07
C GLN A 334 -31.32 -11.62 1.50
N LEU A 335 -31.85 -10.50 2.01
CA LEU A 335 -31.45 -9.17 1.55
C LEU A 335 -30.02 -8.85 1.98
N ILE A 336 -29.65 -9.21 3.21
CA ILE A 336 -28.30 -9.04 3.75
C ILE A 336 -27.25 -9.74 2.88
N GLY A 337 -27.49 -11.00 2.50
CA GLY A 337 -26.56 -11.73 1.63
C GLY A 337 -26.55 -11.24 0.18
N ARG A 338 -27.65 -10.65 -0.30
CA ARG A 338 -27.76 -10.18 -1.69
C ARG A 338 -27.15 -8.80 -1.92
N ARG A 339 -27.39 -7.85 -1.00
CA ARG A 339 -27.06 -6.43 -1.18
C ARG A 339 -26.38 -5.79 0.03
N GLY A 340 -26.38 -6.47 1.17
CA GLY A 340 -26.08 -5.86 2.45
C GLY A 340 -27.21 -4.97 2.96
N VAL A 341 -27.23 -4.75 4.27
CA VAL A 341 -28.22 -3.90 4.96
C VAL A 341 -27.49 -3.02 5.97
N ARG A 342 -27.85 -1.74 6.05
CA ARG A 342 -27.25 -0.82 7.03
C ARG A 342 -27.61 -1.24 8.46
N PHE A 343 -26.66 -1.19 9.38
CA PHE A 343 -26.93 -1.41 10.80
C PHE A 343 -27.93 -0.36 11.34
N ALA A 344 -28.84 -0.80 12.20
CA ALA A 344 -29.65 0.11 12.99
C ALA A 344 -28.75 0.91 13.96
N ALA A 345 -29.04 2.20 14.14
CA ALA A 345 -28.22 3.10 14.96
C ALA A 345 -28.11 2.64 16.43
N SER A 346 -29.18 2.03 16.95
CA SER A 346 -29.28 1.40 18.27
C SER A 346 -28.27 0.25 18.47
N GLU A 347 -27.84 -0.42 17.39
CA GLU A 347 -27.07 -1.66 17.45
C GLU A 347 -25.56 -1.44 17.28
N ILE A 348 -25.15 -0.26 16.85
CA ILE A 348 -23.74 0.07 16.62
C ILE A 348 -22.91 -0.10 17.89
N ALA A 349 -23.47 0.28 19.05
CA ALA A 349 -22.80 0.14 20.33
C ALA A 349 -22.36 -1.31 20.61
N ASN A 350 -23.10 -2.30 20.09
CA ASN A 350 -22.83 -3.72 20.29
C ASN A 350 -21.57 -4.21 19.56
N ILE A 351 -21.14 -3.50 18.51
CA ILE A 351 -19.98 -3.89 17.69
C ILE A 351 -18.74 -3.02 17.92
N ARG A 352 -18.89 -1.83 18.51
CA ARG A 352 -17.79 -0.87 18.75
C ARG A 352 -16.63 -1.45 19.56
N GLU A 353 -16.97 -2.21 20.59
CA GLU A 353 -16.01 -2.74 21.57
C GLU A 353 -15.59 -4.19 21.28
N LEU A 354 -15.98 -4.76 20.14
CA LEU A 354 -15.55 -6.11 19.79
C LEU A 354 -14.03 -6.16 19.67
N PRO A 355 -13.37 -7.16 20.29
CA PRO A 355 -11.94 -7.32 20.18
C PRO A 355 -11.60 -7.82 18.78
N VAL A 356 -10.84 -7.02 18.04
CA VAL A 356 -10.45 -7.35 16.67
C VAL A 356 -8.94 -7.25 16.48
N ILE A 357 -8.45 -8.00 15.50
CA ILE A 357 -7.09 -7.91 14.99
C ILE A 357 -7.19 -7.45 13.53
N GLU A 358 -6.41 -6.44 13.14
CA GLU A 358 -6.32 -6.08 11.72
C GLU A 358 -5.55 -7.19 10.99
N VAL A 359 -6.16 -7.77 9.97
CA VAL A 359 -5.59 -8.88 9.20
C VAL A 359 -5.22 -8.42 7.78
N PRO A 360 -4.23 -9.05 7.13
CA PRO A 360 -3.91 -8.77 5.74
C PRO A 360 -5.14 -8.92 4.83
N CYS A 361 -5.29 -7.98 3.90
CA CYS A 361 -6.37 -7.96 2.92
C CYS A 361 -5.76 -7.98 1.51
N PHE A 362 -6.27 -8.82 0.61
CA PHE A 362 -5.80 -8.87 -0.78
C PHE A 362 -5.99 -7.51 -1.45
N GLY A 363 -4.96 -7.02 -2.14
CA GLY A 363 -4.97 -5.69 -2.77
C GLY A 363 -5.06 -4.51 -1.78
N GLY A 364 -5.14 -4.78 -0.48
CA GLY A 364 -5.25 -3.79 0.58
C GLY A 364 -3.92 -3.49 1.27
N ARG A 365 -4.00 -2.77 2.40
CA ARG A 365 -2.85 -2.44 3.23
C ARG A 365 -2.29 -3.71 3.90
N ARG A 366 -0.97 -3.87 3.89
CA ARG A 366 -0.29 -4.85 4.75
C ARG A 366 -0.28 -4.36 6.19
N THR A 367 -0.67 -5.24 7.10
CA THR A 367 -0.64 -5.00 8.55
C THR A 367 0.16 -6.10 9.21
N PHE A 368 0.92 -5.72 10.24
CA PHE A 368 1.70 -6.63 11.09
C PHE A 368 1.27 -6.53 12.56
N ASN A 369 0.28 -5.69 12.87
CA ASN A 369 -0.21 -5.57 14.23
C ASN A 369 -1.21 -6.68 14.52
N THR A 370 -0.76 -7.70 15.23
CA THR A 370 -1.57 -8.84 15.65
C THR A 370 -2.22 -8.63 17.03
N THR A 371 -2.06 -7.45 17.64
CA THR A 371 -2.56 -7.19 18.99
C THR A 371 -4.07 -6.92 18.96
N PRO A 372 -4.88 -7.70 19.69
CA PRO A 372 -6.31 -7.44 19.82
C PRO A 372 -6.59 -6.06 20.40
N GLN A 373 -7.53 -5.33 19.81
CA GLN A 373 -8.01 -4.05 20.32
C GLN A 373 -9.48 -3.82 19.96
N PRO A 374 -10.20 -2.93 20.68
CA PRO A 374 -11.57 -2.56 20.33
C PRO A 374 -11.65 -2.07 18.88
N LEU A 375 -12.68 -2.51 18.14
CA LEU A 375 -12.89 -2.13 16.74
C LEU A 375 -12.85 -0.61 16.51
N VAL A 376 -13.52 0.16 17.37
CA VAL A 376 -13.53 1.63 17.27
C VAL A 376 -12.12 2.24 17.25
N ARG A 377 -11.20 1.71 18.06
CA ARG A 377 -9.80 2.17 18.10
C ARG A 377 -9.02 1.67 16.89
N SER A 378 -9.27 0.43 16.49
CA SER A 378 -8.59 -0.21 15.35
C SER A 378 -8.85 0.49 14.02
N VAL A 379 -10.07 1.01 13.84
CA VAL A 379 -10.46 1.71 12.61
C VAL A 379 -9.82 3.10 12.55
N GLN A 380 -9.78 3.82 13.67
CA GLN A 380 -9.26 5.19 13.77
C GLN A 380 -7.73 5.27 13.72
N THR A 381 -7.03 4.28 14.27
CA THR A 381 -5.57 4.31 14.37
C THR A 381 -4.93 3.81 13.08
N SER A 382 -4.48 4.72 12.20
CA SER A 382 -3.31 4.41 11.38
C SER A 382 -2.09 4.49 12.28
N SER A 383 -1.91 3.52 13.18
CA SER A 383 -0.70 3.50 14.00
C SER A 383 0.50 3.48 13.04
N ALA A 384 1.34 4.50 13.15
CA ALA A 384 2.71 4.42 12.65
C ALA A 384 3.26 3.10 13.19
N VAL A 385 3.78 2.25 12.30
CA VAL A 385 4.47 1.03 12.74
C VAL A 385 5.51 1.50 13.76
N PRO A 386 5.46 1.04 15.03
CA PRO A 386 6.51 1.39 15.98
C PRO A 386 7.85 1.09 15.31
N ARG A 387 8.81 2.03 15.36
CA ARG A 387 10.17 1.77 14.89
C ARG A 387 10.59 0.43 15.50
N SER A 388 10.85 -0.56 14.66
CA SER A 388 11.42 -1.84 15.08
C SER A 388 12.75 -1.51 15.76
N SER A 389 12.74 -1.52 17.08
CA SER A 389 13.92 -1.28 17.93
C SER A 389 14.74 -2.56 18.11
N GLU A 390 14.23 -3.68 17.61
CA GLU A 390 14.89 -4.98 17.61
C GLU A 390 14.92 -5.53 16.19
N PRO A 391 16.00 -6.23 15.77
CA PRO A 391 16.03 -6.94 14.51
C PRO A 391 14.86 -7.93 14.48
N TYR A 392 13.86 -7.67 13.63
CA TYR A 392 12.78 -8.63 13.41
C TYR A 392 13.30 -9.71 12.47
N THR A 393 13.31 -10.94 12.95
CA THR A 393 13.43 -12.10 12.07
C THR A 393 12.05 -12.32 11.47
N VAL A 394 11.92 -12.17 10.15
CA VAL A 394 10.74 -12.67 9.44
C VAL A 394 10.82 -14.18 9.53
N GLN A 395 10.10 -14.78 10.48
CA GLN A 395 9.66 -16.15 10.30
C GLN A 395 8.58 -16.09 9.23
N GLU A 396 8.99 -16.17 7.95
CA GLU A 396 8.04 -16.61 6.94
C GLU A 396 7.52 -17.96 7.45
N ASP A 397 6.21 -18.14 7.52
CA ASP A 397 5.66 -19.44 7.86
C ASP A 397 6.33 -20.47 6.94
N ASP A 398 7.04 -21.41 7.57
CA ASP A 398 7.85 -22.51 7.02
C ASP A 398 6.96 -23.54 6.29
N GLY A 399 5.90 -23.06 5.65
CA GLY A 399 4.88 -23.84 5.00
C GLY A 399 5.38 -24.54 3.74
N PRO A 400 4.51 -25.38 3.14
CA PRO A 400 4.93 -26.27 2.09
C PRO A 400 5.53 -25.54 0.87
N LYS A 401 6.57 -26.12 0.27
CA LYS A 401 7.26 -25.55 -0.90
C LYS A 401 7.39 -26.58 -2.02
N HIS A 402 7.27 -26.14 -3.26
CA HIS A 402 7.55 -26.90 -4.47
C HIS A 402 8.96 -26.59 -4.97
N LEU A 403 9.66 -27.61 -5.50
CA LEU A 403 10.80 -27.37 -6.39
C LEU A 403 10.30 -26.89 -7.75
N TYR A 404 11.04 -26.00 -8.40
CA TYR A 404 10.77 -25.61 -9.77
C TYR A 404 12.03 -25.28 -10.56
N MET A 405 11.90 -25.32 -11.88
CA MET A 405 12.81 -24.69 -12.83
C MET A 405 12.05 -23.74 -13.74
N LEU A 406 12.57 -22.52 -13.93
CA LEU A 406 12.13 -21.63 -14.99
C LEU A 406 13.11 -21.69 -16.15
N GLN A 407 12.61 -21.50 -17.36
CA GLN A 407 13.43 -21.30 -18.55
C GLN A 407 13.10 -19.94 -19.16
N LEU A 408 14.13 -19.23 -19.61
CA LEU A 408 13.98 -18.00 -20.37
C LEU A 408 13.80 -18.33 -21.85
N ASP A 409 12.68 -17.91 -22.42
CA ASP A 409 12.45 -17.92 -23.86
C ASP A 409 12.84 -16.57 -24.48
N GLY A 410 13.36 -16.62 -25.70
CA GLY A 410 13.82 -15.48 -26.47
C GLY A 410 15.16 -15.77 -27.17
N ASP A 411 15.75 -14.74 -27.79
CA ASP A 411 17.05 -14.87 -28.45
C ASP A 411 18.19 -14.79 -27.42
N LEU A 412 18.67 -15.95 -26.98
CA LEU A 412 19.75 -16.06 -25.99
C LEU A 412 21.06 -15.42 -26.46
N SER A 413 21.30 -15.37 -27.78
CA SER A 413 22.52 -14.78 -28.34
C SER A 413 22.53 -13.27 -28.09
N HIS A 414 21.38 -12.61 -28.31
CA HIS A 414 21.18 -11.20 -27.97
C HIS A 414 21.17 -10.96 -26.47
N PHE A 415 20.52 -11.83 -25.68
CA PHE A 415 20.44 -11.66 -24.22
C PHE A 415 21.82 -11.69 -23.54
N LEU A 416 22.68 -12.62 -23.96
CA LEU A 416 24.02 -12.79 -23.39
C LEU A 416 25.11 -11.97 -24.12
N GLY A 417 24.78 -11.32 -25.24
CA GLY A 417 25.76 -10.65 -26.08
C GLY A 417 26.80 -11.60 -26.68
N ARG A 418 26.38 -12.82 -27.06
CA ARG A 418 27.26 -13.89 -27.58
C ARG A 418 26.87 -14.28 -29.01
N PRO A 419 27.80 -14.82 -29.82
CA PRO A 419 27.45 -15.37 -31.13
C PRO A 419 26.45 -16.53 -30.99
N ALA A 420 25.47 -16.62 -31.90
CA ALA A 420 24.43 -17.68 -31.88
C ALA A 420 25.01 -19.10 -31.85
N ALA A 421 26.13 -19.33 -32.52
CA ALA A 421 26.82 -20.63 -32.51
C ALA A 421 27.33 -21.04 -31.11
N ALA A 422 27.67 -20.07 -30.25
CA ALA A 422 28.18 -20.33 -28.91
C ALA A 422 27.08 -20.67 -27.89
N VAL A 423 25.83 -20.37 -28.22
CA VAL A 423 24.66 -20.64 -27.36
C VAL A 423 23.69 -21.64 -27.98
N HIS A 424 24.09 -22.26 -29.11
CA HIS A 424 23.28 -23.24 -29.80
C HIS A 424 23.04 -24.46 -28.89
N SER A 425 21.78 -24.89 -28.78
CA SER A 425 21.35 -26.01 -27.93
C SER A 425 21.51 -25.80 -26.41
N LEU A 426 21.71 -24.54 -25.99
CA LEU A 426 21.71 -24.15 -24.57
C LEU A 426 20.42 -23.42 -24.23
N SER A 427 20.04 -23.49 -22.96
CA SER A 427 18.93 -22.76 -22.36
C SER A 427 19.40 -22.03 -21.12
N ILE A 428 18.91 -20.80 -20.91
CA ILE A 428 19.04 -20.13 -19.62
C ILE A 428 17.95 -20.66 -18.71
N ILE A 429 18.35 -21.25 -17.59
CA ILE A 429 17.44 -21.74 -16.57
C ILE A 429 17.67 -21.07 -15.23
N LYS A 430 16.61 -21.01 -14.44
CA LYS A 430 16.63 -20.69 -13.02
C LYS A 430 16.14 -21.91 -12.23
N VAL A 431 16.88 -22.33 -11.22
CA VAL A 431 16.40 -23.32 -10.24
C VAL A 431 15.92 -22.62 -8.96
N GLY A 432 15.00 -23.23 -8.23
CA GLY A 432 14.51 -22.68 -6.96
C GLY A 432 13.45 -23.53 -6.28
N TYR A 433 13.00 -23.06 -5.10
CA TYR A 433 11.78 -23.52 -4.46
C TYR A 433 10.84 -22.35 -4.11
N SER A 434 9.53 -22.62 -4.06
CA SER A 434 8.51 -21.63 -3.71
C SER A 434 7.23 -22.31 -3.26
N GLY A 435 6.44 -21.63 -2.40
CA GLY A 435 5.06 -22.07 -2.12
C GLY A 435 4.16 -21.99 -3.36
N GLU A 436 4.48 -21.08 -4.30
CA GLU A 436 3.69 -20.87 -5.52
C GLU A 436 4.62 -20.57 -6.73
N PRO A 437 5.16 -21.60 -7.40
CA PRO A 437 6.07 -21.41 -8.54
C PRO A 437 5.47 -20.60 -9.69
N THR A 438 4.16 -20.69 -9.93
CA THR A 438 3.46 -19.91 -10.96
C THR A 438 3.50 -18.41 -10.65
N ALA A 439 3.19 -18.01 -9.42
CA ALA A 439 3.29 -16.60 -9.00
C ALA A 439 4.75 -16.12 -9.02
N ARG A 440 5.71 -17.00 -8.69
CA ARG A 440 7.13 -16.68 -8.80
C ARG A 440 7.54 -16.43 -10.26
N CYS A 441 7.12 -17.28 -11.20
CA CYS A 441 7.34 -17.09 -12.63
C CYS A 441 6.71 -15.79 -13.13
N TYR A 442 5.49 -15.49 -12.69
CA TYR A 442 4.81 -14.22 -13.00
C TYR A 442 5.59 -13.00 -12.48
N ALA A 443 6.12 -13.06 -11.26
CA ALA A 443 6.94 -11.99 -10.69
C ALA A 443 8.22 -11.74 -11.50
N PHE A 444 8.88 -12.80 -11.98
CA PHE A 444 10.02 -12.69 -12.90
C PHE A 444 9.65 -11.97 -14.20
N ASN A 445 8.51 -12.33 -14.79
CA ASN A 445 8.02 -11.66 -16.00
C ASN A 445 7.63 -10.21 -15.77
N LYS A 446 7.14 -9.86 -14.57
CA LYS A 446 6.82 -8.46 -14.22
C LYS A 446 8.04 -7.57 -14.02
N ALA A 447 9.19 -8.16 -13.69
CA ALA A 447 10.45 -7.43 -13.60
C ALA A 447 11.07 -7.12 -14.98
N LEU A 448 10.63 -7.81 -16.04
CA LEU A 448 11.07 -7.53 -17.40
C LEU A 448 10.18 -6.42 -18.02
N PRO A 449 10.76 -5.49 -18.81
CA PRO A 449 9.96 -4.61 -19.66
C PRO A 449 9.20 -5.46 -20.70
N ALA A 450 8.17 -4.88 -21.31
CA ALA A 450 7.49 -5.53 -22.44
C ALA A 450 8.47 -5.75 -23.60
N CYS A 451 9.03 -6.95 -23.69
CA CYS A 451 10.11 -7.31 -24.61
C CYS A 451 9.94 -8.73 -25.13
N ALA A 452 10.85 -9.17 -26.00
CA ALA A 452 10.82 -10.50 -26.61
C ALA A 452 11.19 -11.65 -25.65
N PHE A 453 11.63 -11.32 -24.43
CA PHE A 453 12.06 -12.28 -23.43
C PHE A 453 10.96 -12.55 -22.42
N HIS A 454 10.74 -13.82 -22.09
CA HIS A 454 9.81 -14.20 -21.03
C HIS A 454 10.26 -15.49 -20.36
N TRP A 455 10.00 -15.59 -19.07
CA TRP A 455 10.17 -16.81 -18.30
C TRP A 455 8.93 -17.67 -18.42
N HIS A 456 9.12 -18.97 -18.60
CA HIS A 456 8.07 -19.97 -18.40
C HIS A 456 8.51 -21.02 -17.39
N LEU A 457 7.52 -21.69 -16.79
CA LEU A 457 7.75 -22.79 -15.86
C LEU A 457 8.13 -24.04 -16.66
N LEU A 458 9.41 -24.41 -16.63
CA LEU A 458 9.94 -25.57 -17.35
C LEU A 458 9.71 -26.88 -16.60
N ARG A 459 9.87 -26.84 -15.27
CA ARG A 459 9.65 -27.98 -14.38
C ARG A 459 8.97 -27.51 -13.09
N ILE A 460 8.01 -28.32 -12.66
CA ILE A 460 7.43 -28.33 -11.33
C ILE A 460 7.16 -29.79 -10.98
N GLU A 461 6.95 -30.09 -9.71
CA GLU A 461 6.56 -31.41 -9.25
C GLU A 461 5.12 -31.73 -9.67
N ASP A 462 4.95 -32.13 -10.94
CA ASP A 462 3.64 -32.45 -11.51
C ASP A 462 2.89 -33.49 -10.65
N GLY A 463 1.68 -33.10 -10.21
CA GLY A 463 0.75 -33.97 -9.48
C GLY A 463 1.19 -34.40 -8.07
N ASN A 464 2.31 -33.89 -7.55
CA ASN A 464 2.76 -34.21 -6.20
C ASN A 464 2.45 -33.05 -5.23
N PRO A 465 2.09 -33.35 -3.97
CA PRO A 465 1.94 -32.32 -2.96
C PRO A 465 3.28 -31.59 -2.72
N PRO A 466 3.26 -30.31 -2.33
CA PRO A 466 4.47 -29.58 -1.95
C PRO A 466 5.21 -30.30 -0.81
N TRP A 467 6.52 -30.12 -0.74
CA TRP A 467 7.32 -30.63 0.37
C TRP A 467 6.87 -30.03 1.68
N ALA A 468 6.93 -30.82 2.75
CA ALA A 468 6.35 -30.48 4.05
C ALA A 468 6.86 -29.15 4.64
N ASN A 469 8.11 -28.77 4.32
CA ASN A 469 8.72 -27.50 4.73
C ASN A 469 9.82 -27.09 3.74
N TRP A 470 10.28 -25.85 3.88
CA TRP A 470 11.32 -25.28 3.03
C TRP A 470 12.68 -25.99 3.12
N LYS A 471 13.04 -26.63 4.25
CA LYS A 471 14.35 -27.30 4.40
C LYS A 471 14.47 -28.48 3.44
N VAL A 472 13.38 -29.23 3.27
CA VAL A 472 13.32 -30.34 2.30
C VAL A 472 13.48 -29.81 0.88
N ALA A 473 12.77 -28.74 0.54
CA ALA A 473 12.86 -28.13 -0.78
C ALA A 473 14.24 -27.49 -1.02
N GLN A 474 14.86 -26.90 -0.01
CA GLN A 474 16.21 -26.35 -0.09
C GLN A 474 17.24 -27.45 -0.40
N VAL A 475 17.15 -28.61 0.25
CA VAL A 475 18.02 -29.75 -0.07
C VAL A 475 17.88 -30.18 -1.53
N GLY A 476 16.66 -30.16 -2.06
CA GLY A 476 16.41 -30.43 -3.48
C GLY A 476 17.02 -29.37 -4.39
N GLU A 477 16.84 -28.08 -4.08
CA GLU A 477 17.43 -26.97 -4.83
C GLU A 477 18.96 -27.02 -4.83
N ASP A 478 19.59 -27.20 -3.67
CA ASP A 478 21.04 -27.30 -3.53
C ASP A 478 21.59 -28.48 -4.33
N ALA A 479 20.87 -29.60 -4.35
CA ALA A 479 21.24 -30.75 -5.17
C ALA A 479 21.12 -30.48 -6.68
N MET A 480 20.16 -29.67 -7.14
CA MET A 480 20.09 -29.21 -8.53
C MET A 480 21.29 -28.33 -8.87
N LYS A 481 21.58 -27.32 -8.03
CA LYS A 481 22.72 -26.40 -8.20
C LYS A 481 24.05 -27.16 -8.27
N TYR A 482 24.27 -28.07 -7.33
CA TYR A 482 25.46 -28.91 -7.30
C TYR A 482 25.58 -29.80 -8.55
N GLN A 483 24.48 -30.40 -9.00
CA GLN A 483 24.48 -31.26 -10.17
C GLN A 483 24.73 -30.48 -11.48
N LEU A 484 24.21 -29.26 -11.61
CA LEU A 484 24.50 -28.36 -12.73
C LEU A 484 25.99 -28.01 -12.78
N GLN A 485 26.56 -27.62 -11.64
CA GLN A 485 28.00 -27.33 -11.54
C GLN A 485 28.86 -28.56 -11.88
N ARG A 486 28.50 -29.74 -11.37
CA ARG A 486 29.22 -31.00 -11.64
C ARG A 486 29.18 -31.42 -13.11
N LEU A 487 28.14 -31.01 -13.84
CA LEU A 487 28.01 -31.29 -15.27
C LEU A 487 28.57 -30.16 -16.13
N ASP A 488 29.32 -29.21 -15.56
CA ASP A 488 29.90 -28.06 -16.25
C ASP A 488 28.85 -27.16 -16.94
N ALA A 489 27.65 -27.03 -16.36
CA ALA A 489 26.72 -25.97 -16.75
C ALA A 489 27.28 -24.62 -16.31
N GLU A 490 27.22 -23.62 -17.18
CA GLU A 490 27.85 -22.33 -16.93
C GLU A 490 27.00 -21.50 -15.95
N PRO A 491 27.55 -21.06 -14.81
CA PRO A 491 26.83 -20.18 -13.88
C PRO A 491 26.75 -18.76 -14.45
N LEU A 492 25.55 -18.20 -14.49
CA LEU A 492 25.30 -16.81 -14.91
C LEU A 492 25.17 -15.85 -13.72
N GLY A 493 25.46 -16.33 -12.51
CA GLY A 493 25.32 -15.60 -11.25
C GLY A 493 24.10 -16.02 -10.44
N GLY A 494 24.24 -16.08 -9.11
CA GLY A 494 23.16 -16.49 -8.20
C GLY A 494 22.63 -17.88 -8.51
N GLU A 495 21.37 -17.94 -8.94
CA GLU A 495 20.60 -19.18 -9.15
C GLU A 495 20.32 -19.48 -10.63
N PHE A 496 21.07 -18.81 -11.53
CA PHE A 496 20.90 -18.88 -12.98
C PHE A 496 22.04 -19.64 -13.65
N PHE A 497 21.69 -20.50 -14.61
CA PHE A 497 22.64 -21.35 -15.33
C PHE A 497 22.34 -21.36 -16.83
N LEU A 498 23.38 -21.45 -17.65
CA LEU A 498 23.29 -21.78 -19.06
C LEU A 498 23.62 -23.28 -19.23
N ALA A 499 22.65 -24.05 -19.70
CA ALA A 499 22.72 -25.50 -19.68
C ALA A 499 22.07 -26.15 -20.91
N THR A 500 22.58 -27.30 -21.31
CA THR A 500 21.97 -28.22 -22.29
C THR A 500 20.74 -28.91 -21.70
N SER A 501 19.83 -29.38 -22.54
CA SER A 501 18.65 -30.13 -22.08
C SER A 501 18.99 -31.36 -21.24
N GLY A 502 20.09 -32.05 -21.53
CA GLY A 502 20.56 -33.19 -20.74
C GLY A 502 21.02 -32.80 -19.33
N GLN A 503 21.77 -31.69 -19.20
CA GLN A 503 22.17 -31.15 -17.91
C GLN A 503 20.96 -30.76 -17.05
N ILE A 504 19.98 -30.10 -17.67
CA ILE A 504 18.74 -29.66 -17.02
C ILE A 504 17.97 -30.87 -16.45
N GLU A 505 17.76 -31.91 -17.26
CA GLU A 505 17.01 -33.10 -16.83
C GLU A 505 17.74 -33.86 -15.70
N HIS A 506 19.06 -34.01 -15.81
CA HIS A 506 19.86 -34.64 -14.75
C HIS A 506 19.82 -33.85 -13.44
N ALA A 507 19.88 -32.53 -13.52
CA ALA A 507 19.77 -31.66 -12.35
C ALA A 507 18.39 -31.80 -11.70
N TRP A 508 17.33 -31.75 -12.49
CA TRP A 508 15.95 -31.92 -12.01
C TRP A 508 15.74 -33.25 -11.28
N MET A 509 16.14 -34.37 -11.90
CA MET A 509 16.06 -35.69 -11.28
C MET A 509 16.86 -35.76 -9.97
N ARG A 510 18.06 -35.15 -9.94
CA ARG A 510 18.90 -35.14 -8.74
C ARG A 510 18.26 -34.33 -7.60
N GLY A 511 17.69 -33.16 -7.91
CA GLY A 511 16.98 -32.32 -6.96
C GLY A 511 15.77 -33.03 -6.35
N ARG A 512 14.91 -33.62 -7.19
CA ARG A 512 13.75 -34.38 -6.73
C ARG A 512 14.15 -35.55 -5.84
N ASN A 513 15.14 -36.35 -6.23
CA ASN A 513 15.59 -37.48 -5.43
C ASN A 513 16.16 -37.06 -4.08
N ALA A 514 16.88 -35.93 -4.02
CA ALA A 514 17.41 -35.39 -2.78
C ALA A 514 16.31 -34.90 -1.84
N ALA A 515 15.31 -34.18 -2.38
CA ALA A 515 14.15 -33.74 -1.60
C ALA A 515 13.31 -34.92 -1.10
N MET A 516 13.06 -35.94 -1.94
CA MET A 516 12.38 -37.18 -1.52
C MET A 516 13.10 -37.87 -0.36
N ALA A 517 14.43 -38.02 -0.47
CA ALA A 517 15.23 -38.62 0.59
C ALA A 517 15.19 -37.79 1.89
N ALA A 518 15.28 -36.46 1.79
CA ALA A 518 15.18 -35.54 2.93
C ALA A 518 13.79 -35.56 3.58
N ASN A 519 12.73 -35.83 2.80
CA ASN A 519 11.37 -35.96 3.28
C ASN A 519 11.07 -37.34 3.92
N GLY A 520 12.07 -38.21 4.05
CA GLY A 520 11.90 -39.57 4.60
C GLY A 520 11.17 -40.54 3.65
N ILE A 521 11.01 -40.18 2.37
CA ILE A 521 10.43 -41.07 1.36
C ILE A 521 11.55 -41.99 0.87
N VAL A 522 11.51 -43.26 1.30
CA VAL A 522 12.47 -44.27 0.86
C VAL A 522 12.26 -44.54 -0.63
N ILE A 523 13.24 -44.14 -1.45
CA ILE A 523 13.27 -44.52 -2.86
C ILE A 523 13.79 -45.96 -2.94
N SER A 524 12.91 -46.93 -3.16
CA SER A 524 13.33 -48.26 -3.59
C SER A 524 13.78 -48.17 -5.05
N HIS A 525 15.08 -47.95 -5.29
CA HIS A 525 15.72 -48.20 -6.59
C HIS A 525 16.83 -49.26 -6.44
N PRO A 526 17.05 -50.13 -7.45
CA PRO A 526 17.65 -51.46 -7.22
C PRO A 526 19.15 -51.56 -6.94
N ASP A 527 19.96 -50.51 -7.01
CA ASP A 527 21.42 -50.72 -7.24
C ASP A 527 22.40 -49.98 -6.32
N LEU A 528 21.98 -49.39 -5.19
CA LEU A 528 22.95 -48.85 -4.22
C LEU A 528 22.55 -49.19 -2.79
N SER A 529 23.42 -49.92 -2.10
CA SER A 529 23.15 -50.40 -0.74
C SER A 529 23.23 -49.26 0.27
N LEU A 530 22.37 -49.32 1.30
CA LEU A 530 22.31 -48.36 2.41
C LEU A 530 23.66 -48.13 3.12
N GLN A 531 24.61 -49.08 2.99
CA GLN A 531 25.95 -48.96 3.56
C GLN A 531 26.81 -47.90 2.84
N GLU A 532 26.67 -47.73 1.52
CA GLU A 532 27.47 -46.76 0.76
C GLU A 532 27.03 -45.31 0.99
N ILE A 533 25.74 -45.10 1.24
CA ILE A 533 25.18 -43.78 1.57
C ILE A 533 25.64 -43.36 2.98
N ALA A 534 25.60 -44.28 3.95
CA ALA A 534 26.04 -44.02 5.32
C ALA A 534 27.55 -43.77 5.43
N GLN A 535 28.38 -44.36 4.56
CA GLN A 535 29.83 -44.15 4.54
C GLN A 535 30.21 -42.75 4.02
N ARG A 536 29.49 -42.24 3.01
CA ARG A 536 29.77 -40.93 2.40
C ARG A 536 29.35 -39.75 3.27
N LEU A 537 28.32 -39.91 4.10
CA LEU A 537 27.88 -38.88 5.06
C LEU A 537 28.77 -38.76 6.30
N ARG A 538 29.72 -39.69 6.52
CA ARG A 538 30.69 -39.61 7.62
C ARG A 538 32.04 -39.01 7.21
N THR A 539 32.23 -38.77 5.92
CA THR A 539 33.52 -38.30 5.35
C THR A 539 33.42 -36.95 4.65
N ALA A 540 32.26 -36.30 4.74
CA ALA A 540 32.05 -34.87 4.50
C ALA A 540 31.69 -34.22 5.84
#